data_AF-A0A4R5KMQ2-F1
#
_entry.id   AF-A0A4R5KMQ2-F1
#
_cell.length_a   1.000
_cell.length_b   1.000
_cell.length_c   1.000
_cell.angle_alpha   90.00
_cell.angle_beta   90.00
_cell.angle_gamma   90.00
#
_symmetry.space_group_name_H-M   'P 1'
#
loop_
_entity.id
_entity.type
_entity.pdbx_description
1 polymer ?
#
loop_
_entity_poly.entity_id
_entity_poly.type
_entity_poly.pdbx_seq_one_letter_code
_entity_poly.pdbx_strand_id
1 'polypeptide(L)'
;MTMPQRKQNPSGPFARASSAEVRATMARKRVSAAKLAAKAEMSPSYLSTRLRDDLPFTLNDIEAICKALEEDLDALLHTAVQNAAIPE
;
A
#
# COMPACT_ATOMS: atom_id res chain seq x y z
N MET A 1 14.86 5.24 -24.41
CA MET A 1 13.82 6.27 -24.57
C MET A 1 13.14 6.43 -23.21
N THR A 2 13.26 7.59 -22.56
CA THR A 2 12.65 7.84 -21.24
C THR A 2 11.23 8.33 -21.45
N MET A 3 10.24 7.50 -21.15
CA MET A 3 8.83 7.93 -21.22
C MET A 3 8.56 8.97 -20.13
N PRO A 4 7.86 10.09 -20.42
CA PRO A 4 7.46 11.04 -19.40
C PRO A 4 6.46 10.37 -18.46
N GLN A 5 6.86 10.17 -17.20
CA GLN A 5 6.00 9.60 -16.19
C GLN A 5 4.88 10.61 -15.89
N ARG A 6 3.65 10.28 -16.30
CA ARG A 6 2.45 11.08 -15.99
C ARG A 6 2.43 11.31 -14.47
N LYS A 7 2.46 12.57 -14.05
CA LYS A 7 2.40 12.98 -12.64
C LYS A 7 1.15 12.36 -12.02
N GLN A 8 1.33 11.30 -11.23
CA GLN A 8 0.23 10.66 -10.53
C GLN A 8 -0.34 11.65 -9.50
N ASN A 9 -1.67 11.68 -9.38
CA ASN A 9 -2.34 12.52 -8.39
C ASN A 9 -1.99 12.05 -6.98
N PRO A 10 -1.96 12.96 -5.99
CA PRO A 10 -1.72 12.61 -4.61
C PRO A 10 -2.77 11.61 -4.09
N SER A 11 -2.41 10.85 -3.07
CA SER A 11 -3.30 9.83 -2.48
C SER A 11 -4.58 10.47 -1.93
N GLY A 12 -5.72 10.08 -2.50
CA GLY A 12 -7.06 10.41 -1.98
C GLY A 12 -7.41 9.59 -0.72
N PRO A 13 -8.59 9.81 -0.12
CA PRO A 13 -8.98 9.21 1.16
C PRO A 13 -8.84 7.69 1.19
N PHE A 14 -9.37 7.01 0.17
CA PHE A 14 -9.29 5.55 0.09
C PHE A 14 -7.84 5.06 -0.08
N ALA A 15 -7.03 5.73 -0.89
CA ALA A 15 -5.63 5.35 -1.06
C ALA A 15 -4.83 5.48 0.25
N ARG A 16 -5.11 6.52 1.04
CA ARG A 16 -4.51 6.71 2.38
C ARG A 16 -4.99 5.66 3.37
N ALA A 17 -6.28 5.34 3.36
CA ALA A 17 -6.82 4.28 4.22
C ALA A 17 -6.20 2.92 3.88
N SER A 18 -6.03 2.61 2.59
CA SER A 18 -5.33 1.39 2.15
C SER A 18 -3.87 1.37 2.59
N SER A 19 -3.14 2.49 2.47
CA SER A 19 -1.75 2.56 2.93
C SER A 19 -1.65 2.41 4.46
N ALA A 20 -2.59 2.99 5.20
CA ALA A 20 -2.68 2.88 6.65
C ALA A 20 -2.95 1.44 7.07
N GLU A 21 -3.85 0.73 6.39
CA GLU A 21 -4.12 -0.68 6.68
C GLU A 21 -2.93 -1.58 6.34
N VAL A 22 -2.20 -1.30 5.25
CA VAL A 22 -0.94 -1.99 4.95
C VAL A 22 0.07 -1.78 6.08
N ARG A 23 0.24 -0.53 6.56
CA ARG A 23 1.14 -0.24 7.69
C ARG A 23 0.69 -0.93 8.98
N ALA A 24 -0.61 -0.97 9.26
CA ALA A 24 -1.17 -1.66 10.42
C ALA A 24 -0.92 -3.16 10.33
N THR A 25 -1.16 -3.79 9.18
CA THR A 25 -0.87 -5.21 8.92
C THR A 25 0.62 -5.50 9.13
N MET A 26 1.50 -4.66 8.59
CA MET A 26 2.95 -4.80 8.78
C MET A 26 3.33 -4.77 10.27
N ALA A 27 2.74 -3.86 11.05
CA ALA A 27 2.97 -3.77 12.49
C ALA A 27 2.49 -5.03 13.22
N ARG A 28 1.26 -5.51 12.93
CA ARG A 28 0.69 -6.74 13.51
C ARG A 28 1.56 -7.96 13.22
N LYS A 29 2.06 -8.10 11.98
CA LYS A 29 2.90 -9.22 11.55
C LYS A 29 4.40 -9.03 11.83
N ARG A 30 4.80 -7.89 12.40
CA ARG A 30 6.21 -7.50 12.66
C ARG A 30 7.09 -7.60 11.41
N VAL A 31 6.56 -7.16 10.27
CA VAL A 31 7.27 -7.15 8.97
C VAL A 31 7.78 -5.73 8.69
N SER A 32 9.08 -5.59 8.45
CA SER A 32 9.67 -4.30 8.07
C SER A 32 9.36 -3.95 6.61
N ALA A 33 9.39 -2.66 6.28
CA ALA A 33 9.18 -2.19 4.90
C ALA A 33 10.21 -2.80 3.92
N ALA A 34 11.47 -2.93 4.34
CA ALA A 34 12.50 -3.56 3.52
C ALA A 34 12.20 -5.03 3.23
N LYS A 35 11.71 -5.78 4.25
CA LYS A 35 11.32 -7.18 4.09
C LYS A 35 10.08 -7.32 3.20
N LEU A 36 9.10 -6.43 3.35
CA LEU A 36 7.92 -6.40 2.49
C LEU A 36 8.30 -6.11 1.03
N ALA A 37 9.14 -5.10 0.78
CA ALA A 37 9.60 -4.76 -0.55
C ALA A 37 10.27 -5.96 -1.25
N ALA A 38 11.17 -6.66 -0.54
CA ALA A 38 11.82 -7.85 -1.05
C ALA A 38 10.82 -8.98 -1.37
N LYS A 39 9.84 -9.24 -0.48
CA LYS A 39 8.84 -10.29 -0.68
C LYS A 39 7.83 -9.97 -1.78
N ALA A 40 7.48 -8.69 -1.97
CA ALA A 40 6.52 -8.24 -2.97
C ALA A 40 7.18 -7.90 -4.31
N GLU A 41 8.47 -8.18 -4.48
CA GLU A 41 9.26 -7.86 -5.68
C GLU A 41 9.22 -6.37 -6.06
N MET A 42 9.17 -5.50 -5.05
CA MET A 42 9.13 -4.04 -5.20
C MET A 42 10.45 -3.40 -4.81
N SER A 43 10.77 -2.26 -5.41
CA SER A 43 11.89 -1.47 -4.92
C SER A 43 11.54 -0.81 -3.57
N PRO A 44 12.51 -0.69 -2.63
CA PRO A 44 12.26 -0.05 -1.34
C PRO A 44 11.78 1.39 -1.46
N SER A 45 12.31 2.15 -2.44
CA SER A 45 11.89 3.53 -2.69
C SER A 45 10.45 3.61 -3.20
N TYR A 46 10.06 2.72 -4.12
CA TYR A 46 8.70 2.65 -4.64
C TYR A 46 7.67 2.38 -3.55
N LEU A 47 7.95 1.39 -2.70
CA LEU A 47 7.10 1.04 -1.55
C LEU A 47 7.04 2.18 -0.53
N SER A 48 8.20 2.75 -0.19
CA SER A 48 8.31 3.80 0.84
C SER A 48 7.52 5.06 0.48
N THR A 49 7.54 5.48 -0.79
CA THR A 49 6.75 6.61 -1.29
C THR A 49 5.25 6.37 -1.13
N ARG A 50 4.78 5.14 -1.34
CA ARG A 50 3.35 4.79 -1.19
C ARG A 50 2.92 4.64 0.26
N LEU A 51 3.79 4.09 1.10
CA LEU A 51 3.53 3.99 2.55
C LEU A 51 3.44 5.34 3.25
N ARG A 52 4.00 6.41 2.66
CA ARG A 52 3.91 7.80 3.15
C ARG A 52 2.76 8.59 2.53
N ASP A 53 1.88 7.96 1.75
CA ASP A 53 0.78 8.62 1.05
C ASP A 53 1.18 9.60 -0.05
N ASP A 54 2.47 9.68 -0.41
CA ASP A 54 2.94 10.54 -1.50
C ASP A 54 2.33 10.10 -2.85
N LEU A 55 2.18 8.79 -3.04
CA LEU A 55 1.56 8.16 -4.23
C LEU A 55 0.64 7.00 -3.82
N PRO A 56 -0.46 6.75 -4.56
CA PRO A 56 -1.35 5.64 -4.27
C PRO A 56 -0.72 4.29 -4.67
N PHE A 57 -1.09 3.23 -3.94
CA PHE A 57 -0.91 1.86 -4.41
C PHE A 57 -1.83 1.58 -5.61
N THR A 58 -1.30 0.88 -6.61
CA THR A 58 -2.10 0.27 -7.66
C THR A 58 -2.76 -1.02 -7.14
N LEU A 59 -3.76 -1.54 -7.85
CA LEU A 59 -4.38 -2.82 -7.46
C LEU A 59 -3.36 -3.98 -7.50
N ASN A 60 -2.47 -3.99 -8.50
CA ASN A 60 -1.39 -4.97 -8.59
C ASN A 60 -0.43 -4.86 -7.39
N ASP A 61 -0.17 -3.63 -6.92
CA ASP A 61 0.67 -3.44 -5.74
C ASP A 61 0.02 -4.06 -4.50
N ILE A 62 -1.28 -3.80 -4.29
CA ILE A 62 -2.02 -4.34 -3.15
C ILE A 62 -2.07 -5.86 -3.20
N GLU A 63 -2.32 -6.44 -4.37
CA GLU A 63 -2.33 -7.91 -4.53
C GLU A 63 -0.97 -8.53 -4.19
N ALA A 64 0.12 -7.94 -4.67
CA ALA A 64 1.48 -8.40 -4.36
C ALA A 64 1.81 -8.26 -2.87
N ILE A 65 1.38 -7.16 -2.24
CA ILE A 65 1.57 -6.91 -0.80
C ILE A 65 0.79 -7.92 0.03
N CYS A 66 -0.48 -8.19 -0.31
CA CYS A 66 -1.30 -9.18 0.40
C CYS A 66 -0.68 -10.57 0.32
N LYS A 67 -0.22 -10.99 -0.87
CA LYS A 67 0.53 -12.24 -1.05
C LYS A 67 1.80 -12.28 -0.20
N ALA A 68 2.59 -11.20 -0.18
CA ALA A 68 3.83 -11.11 0.59
C ALA A 68 3.61 -11.12 2.11
N LEU A 69 2.49 -10.57 2.57
CA LEU A 69 2.09 -10.53 3.98
C LEU A 69 1.27 -11.75 4.39
N GLU A 70 0.92 -12.65 3.47
CA GLU A 70 -0.01 -13.77 3.71
C GLU A 70 -1.31 -13.24 4.33
N GLU A 71 -1.85 -12.16 3.76
CA GLU A 71 -3.07 -11.47 4.19
C GLU A 71 -4.17 -11.64 3.14
N ASP A 72 -5.43 -11.71 3.60
CA ASP A 72 -6.56 -11.80 2.70
C ASP A 72 -6.86 -10.43 2.05
N LEU A 73 -6.98 -10.43 0.73
CA LEU A 73 -7.18 -9.20 -0.05
C LEU A 73 -8.52 -8.54 0.26
N ASP A 74 -9.59 -9.33 0.39
CA ASP A 74 -10.93 -8.82 0.67
C ASP A 74 -10.98 -8.22 2.08
N ALA A 75 -10.43 -8.89 3.08
CA ALA A 75 -10.37 -8.40 4.45
C ALA A 75 -9.60 -7.08 4.57
N LEU A 76 -8.45 -6.96 3.88
CA LEU A 76 -7.66 -5.73 3.87
C LEU A 76 -8.43 -4.58 3.23
N LEU A 77 -9.03 -4.81 2.06
CA LEU A 77 -9.79 -3.77 1.35
C LEU A 77 -11.08 -3.39 2.09
N HIS A 78 -11.80 -4.35 2.65
CA HIS A 78 -12.98 -4.09 3.47
C HIS A 78 -12.62 -3.17 4.64
N THR A 79 -11.54 -3.47 5.36
CA THR A 79 -11.07 -2.64 6.47
C THR A 79 -10.66 -1.23 6.00
N ALA A 80 -9.94 -1.14 4.88
CA ALA A 80 -9.58 0.14 4.27
C ALA A 80 -10.82 0.97 3.86
N VAL A 81 -11.87 0.34 3.31
CA VAL A 81 -13.13 1.02 2.96
C VAL A 81 -13.82 1.55 4.22
N GLN A 82 -13.91 0.75 5.28
CA GLN A 82 -14.51 1.19 6.54
C GLN A 82 -13.76 2.38 7.16
N ASN A 83 -12.42 2.34 7.11
CA ASN A 83 -11.59 3.44 7.61
C ASN A 83 -11.64 4.68 6.72
N ALA A 84 -11.79 4.53 5.40
CA ALA A 84 -11.94 5.65 4.48
C ALA A 84 -13.29 6.37 4.63
N ALA A 85 -14.32 5.66 5.09
CA ALA A 85 -15.66 6.19 5.33
C ALA A 85 -15.75 7.03 6.63
N ILE A 86 -14.73 6.97 7.48
CA ILE A 86 -14.62 7.74 8.72
C ILE A 86 -13.53 8.81 8.50
N PRO A 87 -13.88 10.02 8.02
CA PRO A 87 -12.95 11.13 8.06
C PRO A 87 -12.72 11.52 9.53
N GLU A 88 -11.46 11.47 9.99
CA GLU A 88 -11.01 12.18 11.20
C GLU A 88 -11.21 13.70 11.04
#